data_AF-A0A434GGG6-F1
#
_entry.id   AF-A0A434GGG6-F1
#
_cell.length_a   1.000
_cell.length_b   1.000
_cell.length_c   1.000
_cell.angle_alpha   90.00
_cell.angle_beta   90.00
_cell.angle_gamma   90.00
#
_symmetry.space_group_name_H-M   'P 1'
#
loop_
_entity.id
_entity.type
_entity.pdbx_description
1 polymer ?
#
loop_
_entity_poly.entity_id
_entity_poly.type
_entity_poly.pdbx_seq_one_letter_code
_entity_poly.pdbx_strand_id
1 'polypeptide(L)'
;MKRIYVVGTADTKGEELAFLADAITAAGAIVCRVDVGTRDATIPVDIGAMEIADHHPGGRDAVLGGNDRGAAVAAMGIAFARFVQS
;
A
#
# COMPACT_ATOMS: atom_id res chain seq x y z
N MET A 1 -10.47 14.73 10.09
CA MET A 1 -11.59 13.90 9.59
C MET A 1 -11.14 12.44 9.65
N LYS A 2 -11.99 11.48 10.04
CA LYS A 2 -11.61 10.05 10.07
C LYS A 2 -11.68 9.47 8.65
N ARG A 3 -10.75 8.59 8.28
CA ARG A 3 -10.72 7.86 7.01
C ARG A 3 -10.41 6.39 7.23
N ILE A 4 -10.81 5.54 6.29
CA ILE A 4 -10.52 4.10 6.25
C ILE A 4 -9.44 3.85 5.20
N TYR A 5 -8.38 3.14 5.59
CA TYR A 5 -7.39 2.66 4.63
C TYR A 5 -7.86 1.34 4.02
N VAL A 6 -7.92 1.29 2.69
CA VAL A 6 -8.05 0.04 1.94
C VAL A 6 -6.66 -0.31 1.43
N VAL A 7 -6.04 -1.28 2.09
CA VAL A 7 -4.62 -1.61 1.94
C VAL A 7 -4.50 -2.93 1.20
N GLY A 8 -3.66 -2.98 0.17
CA GLY A 8 -3.39 -4.21 -0.54
C GLY A 8 -2.33 -4.07 -1.61
N THR A 9 -2.03 -5.16 -2.29
CA THR A 9 -1.02 -5.22 -3.35
C THR A 9 -1.66 -4.89 -4.70
N ALA A 10 -1.66 -3.62 -5.09
CA ALA A 10 -2.39 -3.15 -6.26
C ALA A 10 -1.80 -3.64 -7.60
N ASP A 11 -0.60 -4.19 -7.58
CA ASP A 11 0.06 -4.85 -8.72
C ASP A 11 -0.61 -6.18 -9.13
N THR A 12 -1.27 -6.84 -8.17
CA THR A 12 -1.88 -8.16 -8.36
C THR A 12 -3.36 -8.20 -7.98
N LYS A 13 -3.84 -7.20 -7.25
CA LYS A 13 -5.21 -7.13 -6.70
C LYS A 13 -5.88 -5.79 -6.93
N GLY A 14 -5.57 -5.12 -8.05
CA GLY A 14 -6.08 -3.77 -8.30
C GLY A 14 -7.60 -3.72 -8.38
N GLU A 15 -8.22 -4.63 -9.13
CA GLU A 15 -9.69 -4.69 -9.26
C GLU A 15 -10.38 -4.97 -7.92
N GLU A 16 -9.86 -5.93 -7.14
CA GLU A 16 -10.42 -6.24 -5.82
C GLU A 16 -10.25 -5.08 -4.83
N LEU A 17 -9.12 -4.36 -4.89
CA LEU A 17 -8.86 -3.18 -4.07
C LEU A 17 -9.82 -2.03 -4.43
N ALA A 18 -10.05 -1.80 -5.72
CA ALA A 18 -11.02 -0.81 -6.20
C ALA A 18 -12.44 -1.15 -5.73
N PHE A 19 -12.85 -2.42 -5.89
CA PHE A 19 -14.16 -2.89 -5.46
C PHE A 19 -14.40 -2.64 -3.96
N LEU A 20 -13.43 -2.98 -3.11
CA LEU A 20 -13.53 -2.74 -1.67
C LEU A 20 -13.63 -1.25 -1.34
N ALA A 21 -12.82 -0.41 -1.99
CA ALA A 21 -12.85 1.04 -1.80
C ALA A 21 -14.19 1.66 -2.21
N ASP A 22 -14.76 1.22 -3.33
CA ASP A 22 -16.02 1.73 -3.85
C ASP A 22 -17.18 1.30 -2.94
N ALA A 23 -17.16 0.05 -2.44
CA ALA A 23 -18.16 -0.45 -1.50
C ALA A 23 -18.15 0.35 -0.18
N ILE A 24 -16.98 0.65 0.37
CA ILE A 24 -16.85 1.45 1.60
C ILE A 24 -17.28 2.91 1.37
N THR A 25 -16.94 3.48 0.20
CA THR A 25 -17.38 4.83 -0.19
C THR A 25 -18.91 4.90 -0.32
N ALA A 26 -19.52 3.89 -0.94
CA ALA A 26 -20.98 3.79 -1.07
C ALA A 26 -21.70 3.67 0.28
N ALA A 27 -21.01 3.15 1.32
CA ALA A 27 -21.50 3.13 2.69
C ALA A 27 -21.36 4.50 3.42
N GLY A 28 -20.87 5.54 2.75
CA GLY A 28 -20.75 6.91 3.28
C GLY A 28 -19.46 7.19 4.05
N ALA A 29 -18.48 6.29 4.00
CA ALA A 29 -17.18 6.49 4.64
C ALA A 29 -16.15 7.07 3.66
N ILE A 30 -15.15 7.79 4.19
CA ILE A 30 -14.02 8.29 3.40
C ILE A 30 -12.95 7.21 3.31
N VAL A 31 -12.57 6.86 2.08
CA VAL A 31 -11.55 5.85 1.79
C VAL A 31 -10.25 6.50 1.34
N CYS A 32 -9.13 5.86 1.67
CA CYS A 32 -7.83 6.11 1.07
C CYS A 32 -7.21 4.77 0.67
N ARG A 33 -6.96 4.57 -0.62
CA ARG A 33 -6.35 3.39 -1.21
C ARG A 33 -4.84 3.44 -0.98
N VAL A 34 -4.30 2.41 -0.36
CA VAL A 34 -2.88 2.30 0.00
C VAL A 34 -2.29 1.07 -0.68
N ASP A 35 -1.28 1.28 -1.52
CA ASP A 35 -0.56 0.20 -2.16
C ASP A 35 0.62 -0.27 -1.30
N VAL A 36 0.66 -1.58 -1.07
CA VAL A 36 1.79 -2.29 -0.42
C VAL A 36 2.35 -3.39 -1.33
N GLY A 37 2.10 -3.29 -2.64
CA GLY A 37 2.73 -4.11 -3.67
C GLY A 37 4.23 -3.83 -3.81
N THR A 38 4.93 -4.70 -4.53
CA THR A 38 6.38 -4.55 -4.81
C THR A 38 6.66 -4.27 -6.28
N ARG A 39 5.63 -3.92 -7.05
CA ARG A 39 5.61 -3.66 -8.49
C ARG A 39 4.59 -2.55 -8.78
N ASP A 40 4.52 -2.11 -10.02
CA ASP A 40 3.61 -1.04 -10.42
C ASP A 40 2.14 -1.43 -10.20
N ALA A 41 1.39 -0.50 -9.61
CA ALA A 41 -0.04 -0.64 -9.39
C ALA A 41 -0.82 -0.71 -10.72
N THR A 42 -1.86 -1.53 -10.75
CA THR A 42 -2.75 -1.68 -11.93
C THR A 42 -3.93 -0.71 -11.93
N ILE A 43 -4.13 0.02 -10.82
CA ILE A 43 -5.18 1.02 -10.63
C ILE A 43 -4.61 2.27 -9.95
N PRO A 44 -5.31 3.41 -9.99
CA PRO A 44 -4.96 4.57 -9.18
C PRO A 44 -5.05 4.26 -7.68
N VAL A 45 -4.04 4.68 -6.94
CA VAL A 45 -3.99 4.62 -5.47
C VAL A 45 -3.69 6.01 -4.92
N ASP A 46 -4.17 6.28 -3.71
CA ASP A 46 -3.97 7.59 -3.07
C ASP A 46 -2.58 7.68 -2.43
N ILE A 47 -2.07 6.55 -1.94
CA ILE A 47 -0.74 6.41 -1.34
C ILE A 47 -0.06 5.22 -2.01
N GLY A 48 1.05 5.49 -2.71
CA GLY A 48 1.76 4.50 -3.52
C GLY A 48 2.78 3.67 -2.74
N ALA A 49 3.17 2.52 -3.28
CA ALA A 49 4.15 1.62 -2.67
C ALA A 49 5.50 2.29 -2.36
N MET A 50 5.96 3.22 -3.21
CA MET A 50 7.20 3.97 -2.95
C MET A 50 7.10 4.86 -1.71
N GLU A 51 5.96 5.52 -1.52
CA GLU A 51 5.72 6.36 -0.34
C GLU A 51 5.67 5.49 0.91
N ILE A 52 4.99 4.35 0.88
CA ILE A 52 5.02 3.40 2.00
C ILE A 52 6.44 2.91 2.28
N ALA A 53 7.20 2.54 1.24
CA ALA A 53 8.56 2.05 1.38
C ALA A 53 9.52 3.07 2.01
N ASP A 54 9.28 4.38 1.83
CA ASP A 54 10.08 5.45 2.46
C ASP A 54 9.99 5.44 3.99
N HIS A 55 8.94 4.87 4.57
CA HIS A 55 8.81 4.72 6.03
C HIS A 55 9.68 3.58 6.59
N HIS A 56 10.30 2.75 5.74
CA HIS A 56 11.23 1.71 6.19
C HIS A 56 12.50 2.35 6.81
N PRO A 57 13.03 1.86 7.94
CA PRO A 57 14.23 2.43 8.55
C PRO A 57 15.50 2.35 7.69
N GLY A 58 15.53 1.41 6.74
CA GLY A 58 16.58 1.31 5.72
C GLY A 58 16.29 2.10 4.43
N GLY A 59 15.23 2.91 4.41
CA GLY A 59 14.75 3.61 3.22
C GLY A 59 14.09 2.69 2.19
N ARG A 60 13.59 3.28 1.10
CA ARG A 60 12.87 2.57 0.03
C ARG A 60 13.67 1.45 -0.63
N ASP A 61 14.99 1.60 -0.75
CA ASP A 61 15.85 0.61 -1.43
C ASP A 61 15.95 -0.70 -0.65
N ALA A 62 15.78 -0.66 0.67
CA ALA A 62 15.69 -1.86 1.49
C ALA A 62 14.40 -2.67 1.24
N VAL A 63 13.42 -2.06 0.56
CA VAL A 63 12.14 -2.69 0.19
C VAL A 63 12.11 -3.04 -1.30
N LEU A 64 12.44 -2.08 -2.17
CA LEU A 64 12.23 -2.15 -3.62
C LEU A 64 13.54 -2.27 -4.44
N GLY A 65 14.72 -2.29 -3.79
CA GLY A 65 16.02 -2.32 -4.47
C GLY A 65 16.56 -3.73 -4.75
N GLY A 66 15.88 -4.78 -4.31
CA GLY A 66 16.33 -6.18 -4.44
C GLY A 66 15.47 -7.02 -5.39
N ASN A 67 15.96 -8.21 -5.74
CA ASN A 67 15.26 -9.17 -6.61
C ASN A 67 14.55 -10.30 -5.83
N ASP A 68 14.69 -10.34 -4.50
CA ASP A 68 14.00 -11.32 -3.66
C ASP A 68 12.64 -10.78 -3.23
N ARG A 69 11.58 -11.38 -3.79
CA ARG A 69 10.19 -10.99 -3.50
C ARG A 69 9.83 -11.21 -2.02
N GLY A 70 10.32 -12.27 -1.39
CA GLY A 70 10.04 -12.56 0.01
C GLY A 70 10.64 -11.49 0.93
N ALA A 71 11.89 -11.12 0.68
CA ALA A 71 12.56 -10.03 1.40
C ALA A 71 11.83 -8.68 1.20
N ALA A 72 11.43 -8.36 -0.04
CA ALA A 72 10.69 -7.14 -0.35
C ALA A 72 9.34 -7.06 0.40
N VAL A 73 8.57 -8.15 0.42
CA VAL A 73 7.28 -8.21 1.13
C VAL A 73 7.48 -8.06 2.64
N ALA A 74 8.48 -8.72 3.22
CA ALA A 74 8.78 -8.60 4.64
C ALA A 74 9.18 -7.16 5.02
N ALA A 75 10.05 -6.53 4.23
CA ALA A 75 10.46 -5.14 4.43
C ALA A 75 9.30 -4.16 4.23
N MET A 76 8.42 -4.39 3.25
CA MET A 76 7.21 -3.59 3.05
C MET A 76 6.28 -3.65 4.26
N GLY A 77 6.14 -4.81 4.91
CA GLY A 77 5.38 -4.94 6.15
C GLY A 77 5.92 -4.07 7.29
N ILE A 78 7.25 -3.97 7.43
CA ILE A 78 7.91 -3.07 8.40
C ILE A 78 7.63 -1.61 8.05
N ALA A 79 7.74 -1.25 6.76
CA ALA A 79 7.51 0.10 6.27
C ALA A 79 6.06 0.54 6.54
N PHE A 80 5.09 -0.30 6.18
CA PHE A 80 3.67 -0.05 6.41
C PHE A 80 3.32 0.07 7.90
N ALA A 81 3.89 -0.78 8.76
CA ALA A 81 3.69 -0.69 10.20
C ALA A 81 4.15 0.64 10.80
N ARG A 82 5.18 1.26 10.22
CA ARG A 82 5.68 2.59 10.63
C ARG A 82 4.84 3.72 10.03
N PHE A 83 4.44 3.59 8.77
CA PHE A 83 3.53 4.53 8.11
C PHE A 83 2.23 4.73 8.89
N VAL A 84 1.59 3.67 9.39
CA VAL A 84 0.33 3.81 10.14
C VAL A 84 0.47 4.49 11.50
N GLN A 85 1.70 4.71 11.97
CA GLN A 85 2.01 5.39 13.24
C GLN A 85 2.44 6.86 13.05
N SER A 86 2.69 7.32 11.82
CA SER A 86 3.06 8.72 11.52
C SER A 86 1.84 9.60 11.32
#